data_AF-A0A7L3GWM2-F1
#
_entry.id   AF-A0A7L3GWM2-F1
#
_cell.length_a   1.000
_cell.length_b   1.000
_cell.length_c   1.000
_cell.angle_alpha   90.00
_cell.angle_beta   90.00
_cell.angle_gamma   90.00
#
_symmetry.space_group_name_H-M   'P 1'
#
loop_
_entity.id
_entity.type
_entity.pdbx_description
1 polymer ?
#
loop_
_entity_poly.entity_id
_entity_poly.type
_entity_poly.pdbx_seq_one_letter_code
_entity_poly.pdbx_strand_id
1 'polypeptide(L)' 'LGCCQPSPTGRVSQDGMTPGQPDPNAGLLLFQVSKAAADLMAYCEAHAKEDPLLTPVPASENPFREKKFFCVIL' A
#
# COMPACT_ATOMS: atom_id res chain seq x y z
N LEU A 1 39.11 33.49 -48.26
CA LEU A 1 38.68 32.19 -47.68
C LEU A 1 37.59 32.49 -46.67
N GLY A 2 36.35 32.08 -46.77
CA GLY A 2 35.61 31.27 -47.74
C GLY A 2 34.24 31.12 -47.10
N CYS A 3 33.20 31.65 -47.75
CA CYS A 3 31.82 31.46 -47.35
C CYS A 3 31.48 29.98 -47.57
N CYS A 4 31.16 29.23 -46.52
CA CYS A 4 30.60 27.88 -46.68
C CYS A 4 29.07 27.97 -46.63
N GLN A 5 28.47 27.83 -47.81
CA GLN A 5 27.06 27.52 -48.05
C GLN A 5 26.69 26.11 -47.53
N PRO A 6 25.38 25.80 -47.37
CA PRO A 6 24.90 24.61 -46.66
C PRO A 6 24.54 23.40 -47.56
N SER A 7 24.31 22.25 -46.91
CA SER A 7 23.62 21.00 -47.37
C SER A 7 24.51 19.89 -48.01
N PRO A 8 24.19 18.58 -47.86
CA PRO A 8 22.85 18.01 -47.73
C PRO A 8 22.61 17.00 -46.59
N THR A 9 21.37 17.00 -46.08
CA THR A 9 20.65 15.85 -45.50
C THR A 9 21.42 14.95 -44.53
N GLY A 10 21.50 15.39 -43.27
CA GLY A 10 21.64 14.46 -42.15
C GLY A 10 20.35 13.66 -42.03
N ARG A 11 20.41 12.35 -42.25
CA ARG A 11 19.32 11.44 -41.88
C ARG A 11 19.20 11.49 -40.36
N VAL A 12 18.14 12.13 -39.86
CA VAL A 12 17.71 11.93 -38.48
C VAL A 12 17.30 10.46 -38.40
N SER A 13 18.09 9.63 -37.70
CA SER A 13 17.60 8.33 -37.24
C SER A 13 16.40 8.61 -36.36
N GLN A 14 15.21 8.37 -36.92
CA GLN A 14 13.99 8.29 -36.16
C GLN A 14 14.15 7.04 -35.28
N ASP A 15 14.69 7.24 -34.07
CA ASP A 15 14.60 6.21 -33.05
C ASP A 15 13.11 6.00 -32.83
N GLY A 16 12.63 4.83 -33.24
CA GLY A 16 11.22 4.49 -33.23
C GLY A 16 10.71 4.55 -31.81
N MET A 17 10.07 5.66 -31.45
CA MET A 17 9.25 5.76 -30.26
C MET A 17 8.08 4.79 -30.46
N THR A 18 8.29 3.53 -30.11
CA THR A 18 7.19 2.61 -29.88
C THR A 18 6.30 3.29 -28.84
N PRO A 19 5.02 3.58 -29.14
CA PRO A 19 4.12 4.06 -28.10
C PRO A 19 3.97 2.89 -27.12
N GLY A 20 4.77 2.93 -26.05
CA GLY A 20 4.64 2.02 -24.93
C GLY A 20 3.19 2.06 -24.50
N GLN A 21 2.55 0.90 -24.46
CA GLN A 21 1.18 0.78 -23.95
C GLN A 21 1.14 1.43 -22.55
N PRO A 22 0.18 2.33 -22.28
CA PRO A 22 0.05 2.90 -20.96
C PRO A 22 -0.12 1.75 -19.95
N ASP A 23 0.65 1.79 -18.85
CA ASP A 23 0.56 0.78 -17.81
C ASP A 23 -0.90 0.70 -17.33
N PRO A 24 -1.58 -0.46 -17.44
CA PRO A 24 -3.00 -0.57 -17.15
C PRO A 24 -3.32 -0.29 -15.67
N ASN A 25 -2.31 -0.23 -14.81
CA ASN A 25 -2.44 0.10 -13.40
C ASN A 25 -2.25 1.60 -13.11
N ALA A 26 -1.68 2.38 -14.04
CA ALA A 26 -1.35 3.79 -13.82
C ALA A 26 -2.55 4.67 -13.44
N GLY A 27 -3.74 4.39 -13.99
CA GLY A 27 -4.98 5.08 -13.64
C GLY A 27 -5.64 4.56 -12.35
N LEU A 28 -5.31 3.34 -11.93
CA LEU A 28 -5.87 2.71 -10.74
C LEU A 28 -5.21 3.27 -9.46
N LEU A 29 -3.92 3.59 -9.53
CA LEU A 29 -3.09 3.98 -8.38
C LEU A 29 -3.34 5.40 -7.86
N LEU A 30 -3.69 6.36 -8.73
CA LEU A 30 -3.68 7.78 -8.37
C LEU A 30 -4.90 8.26 -7.57
N PHE A 31 -6.05 7.57 -7.67
CA PHE A 31 -7.27 7.95 -6.96
C PHE A 31 -7.60 7.02 -5.78
N GLN A 32 -6.97 5.85 -5.69
CA GLN A 32 -7.46 4.78 -4.81
C GLN A 32 -6.64 4.55 -3.54
N VAL A 33 -5.46 5.16 -3.38
CA VAL A 33 -4.68 5.00 -2.15
C VAL A 33 -5.36 5.69 -0.97
N SER A 34 -5.86 6.92 -1.16
CA SER A 34 -6.56 7.66 -0.09
C SER A 34 -7.87 6.99 0.29
N LYS A 35 -8.63 6.48 -0.69
CA LYS A 35 -9.87 5.73 -0.44
C LYS A 35 -9.61 4.39 0.25
N ALA A 36 -8.65 3.62 -0.23
CA ALA A 36 -8.27 2.35 0.39
C ALA A 36 -7.74 2.55 1.81
N ALA A 37 -6.96 3.61 2.05
CA ALA A 37 -6.50 3.97 3.38
C ALA A 37 -7.67 4.34 4.31
N ALA A 38 -8.64 5.13 3.84
CA ALA A 38 -9.84 5.46 4.61
C ALA A 38 -10.67 4.23 4.97
N ASP A 39 -10.81 3.29 4.04
CA ASP A 39 -11.55 2.04 4.28
C ASP A 39 -10.84 1.14 5.29
N LEU A 40 -9.51 1.03 5.20
CA LEU A 40 -8.71 0.30 6.18
C LEU A 40 -8.80 0.95 7.56
N MET A 41 -8.72 2.27 7.66
CA MET A 41 -8.87 2.99 8.93
C MET A 41 -10.25 2.76 9.54
N ALA A 42 -11.32 2.92 8.75
CA ALA A 42 -12.69 2.69 9.22
C ALA A 42 -12.89 1.24 9.70
N TYR A 43 -12.32 0.26 9.01
CA TYR A 43 -12.37 -1.14 9.43
C TYR A 43 -11.65 -1.35 10.76
N CYS A 44 -10.42 -0.83 10.89
CA CYS A 44 -9.64 -0.93 12.11
C CYS A 44 -10.35 -0.26 13.29
N GLU A 45 -10.93 0.93 13.11
CA GLU A 45 -11.67 1.63 14.16
C GLU A 45 -12.91 0.88 14.61
N ALA A 46 -13.65 0.28 13.68
CA ALA A 46 -14.85 -0.49 13.98
C ALA A 46 -14.54 -1.73 14.85
N HIS A 47 -13.40 -2.38 14.61
CA HIS A 47 -13.03 -3.64 15.28
C HIS A 47 -11.98 -3.49 16.38
N ALA A 48 -11.44 -2.28 16.60
CA ALA A 48 -10.38 -2.03 17.58
C ALA A 48 -10.76 -2.48 19.00
N LYS A 49 -12.04 -2.39 19.38
CA LYS A 49 -12.56 -2.78 20.70
C LYS A 49 -12.70 -4.29 20.89
N GLU A 50 -12.75 -5.03 19.79
CA GLU A 50 -12.89 -6.49 19.79
C GLU A 50 -11.54 -7.18 19.73
N ASP A 51 -10.48 -6.45 19.36
CA ASP A 51 -9.12 -6.93 19.38
C ASP A 51 -8.59 -6.95 20.84
N PRO A 52 -8.34 -8.15 21.42
CA PRO A 52 -7.84 -8.29 22.79
C PRO A 52 -6.42 -7.76 23.00
N LEU A 53 -5.67 -7.52 21.91
CA LEU A 53 -4.32 -6.96 21.93
C LEU A 53 -4.34 -5.42 21.93
N LEU A 54 -5.35 -4.81 21.31
CA LEU A 54 -5.55 -3.36 21.34
C LEU A 54 -6.33 -2.92 22.57
N THR A 55 -7.35 -3.69 22.95
CA THR A 55 -8.16 -3.47 24.15
C THR A 55 -7.93 -4.60 25.15
N PRO A 56 -7.22 -4.34 26.26
CA PRO A 56 -6.90 -5.37 27.23
C PRO A 56 -8.17 -6.01 27.80
N VAL A 57 -8.28 -7.33 27.63
CA VAL A 57 -9.36 -8.11 28.24
C VAL A 57 -9.05 -8.45 29.70
N PRO A 58 -10.07 -8.65 30.56
CA PRO A 58 -9.88 -9.11 31.92
C PRO A 58 -9.10 -10.42 32.01
N ALA A 59 -8.38 -10.57 33.12
CA ALA A 59 -7.56 -11.74 33.40
C ALA A 59 -8.29 -13.09 33.29
N SER A 60 -9.59 -13.13 33.62
CA SER A 60 -10.43 -14.32 33.54
C SER A 60 -10.79 -14.74 32.11
N GLU A 61 -10.83 -13.78 31.18
CA GLU A 61 -11.19 -14.00 29.78
C GLU A 61 -9.97 -14.29 28.92
N ASN A 62 -8.77 -13.93 29.38
CA ASN A 62 -7.52 -14.23 28.70
C ASN A 62 -7.19 -15.74 28.76
N PRO A 63 -7.24 -16.48 27.64
CA PRO A 63 -6.98 -17.92 27.61
C PRO A 63 -5.51 -18.29 27.88
N PHE A 64 -4.58 -17.33 27.75
CA PHE A 64 -3.16 -17.52 28.06
C PHE A 64 -2.83 -17.30 29.54
N ARG A 65 -3.78 -16.84 30.35
CA ARG A 65 -3.53 -16.62 31.77
C ARG A 65 -3.86 -17.89 32.56
N GLU A 66 -2.95 -18.25 33.47
CA GLU A 66 -3.14 -19.40 34.34
C GLU A 66 -4.46 -19.29 35.11
N LYS A 67 -5.28 -20.34 35.01
CA LYS A 67 -6.45 -20.49 35.88
C LYS A 67 -5.91 -20.60 37.30
N LYS A 68 -6.20 -19.61 38.14
CA LYS A 68 -5.95 -19.70 39.58
C LYS A 68 -6.79 -20.84 40.11
N PHE A 69 -6.23 -22.03 40.19
CA PHE A 69 -6.78 -23.11 40.98
C PHE A 69 -6.75 -22.61 42.41
N PHE A 70 -7.89 -22.17 42.92
CA PHE A 70 -8.04 -21.98 44.35
C PHE A 70 -7.79 -23.36 44.96
N CYS A 71 -6.69 -23.46 45.70
CA CYS A 71 -6.41 -24.62 46.53
C CYS A 71 -7.55 -24.71 47.54
N VAL A 72 -8.54 -25.57 47.27
CA VAL A 72 -9.36 -26.14 48.33
C VAL A 72 -8.48 -27.23 48.93
N ILE A 73 -7.78 -26.86 50.00
CA ILE A 73 -7.30 -27.85 50.96
C ILE A 73 -8.57 -28.42 51.61
N LEU A 74 -8.91 -29.67 51.26
CA LEU A 74 -9.87 -30.52 51.97
C LEU A 74 -9.14 -31.27 53.09
#